data_AF-A0A951TKC6-F1
#
_entry.id   AF-A0A951TKC6-F1
#
_cell.length_a   1.000
_cell.length_b   1.000
_cell.length_c   1.000
_cell.angle_alpha   90.00
_cell.angle_beta   90.00
_cell.angle_gamma   90.00
#
_symmetry.space_group_name_H-M   'P 1'
#
loop_
_entity.id
_entity.type
_entity.pdbx_description
1 polymer ?
#
loop_
_entity_poly.entity_id
_entity_poly.type
_entity_poly.pdbx_seq_one_letter_code
_entity_poly.pdbx_strand_id
1 'polypeptide(L)'
;MRLTIPVLMLATLGPCGYSVAQHKPHDESVPHVHKEDPKAKQKAKETAVDKLWRESDVACHAGDYARAVALHRQIVALEPDDVESYSVALWLLWSMEKPAEAVQFIEKGLKANPI
;
A
#
# COMPACT_ATOMS: atom_id res chain seq x y z
N MET A 1 -52.15 -49.73 11.30
CA MET A 1 -52.34 -49.52 12.76
C MET A 1 -51.17 -48.69 13.25
N ARG A 2 -51.46 -47.46 13.74
CA ARG A 2 -50.63 -46.52 14.55
C ARG A 2 -49.37 -45.91 13.89
N LEU A 3 -49.38 -44.59 13.60
CA LEU A 3 -48.97 -43.44 14.47
C LEU A 3 -47.44 -43.44 14.67
N THR A 4 -46.63 -42.41 14.49
CA THR A 4 -46.79 -40.93 14.60
C THR A 4 -45.43 -40.33 14.19
N ILE A 5 -45.40 -39.17 13.55
CA ILE A 5 -44.20 -38.30 13.49
C ILE A 5 -44.23 -37.43 14.77
N PRO A 6 -43.09 -37.20 15.44
CA PRO A 6 -42.71 -35.80 15.65
C PRO A 6 -41.22 -35.49 15.47
N VAL A 7 -41.01 -34.41 14.72
CA VAL A 7 -39.96 -33.39 14.77
C VAL A 7 -39.29 -33.23 16.15
N LEU A 8 -37.95 -33.15 16.21
CA LEU A 8 -37.21 -32.07 16.91
C LEU A 8 -35.68 -32.14 16.70
N MET A 9 -35.13 -31.07 16.11
CA MET A 9 -33.90 -30.31 16.46
C MET A 9 -32.57 -31.06 16.76
N LEU A 10 -31.38 -30.60 16.37
CA LEU A 10 -30.90 -29.25 16.14
C LEU A 10 -29.58 -29.34 15.33
N ALA A 11 -29.62 -29.02 14.04
CA ALA A 11 -28.41 -28.82 13.25
C ALA A 11 -28.20 -27.32 13.08
N THR A 12 -27.46 -26.70 14.01
CA THR A 12 -26.94 -25.34 13.81
C THR A 12 -25.43 -25.44 13.72
N LEU A 13 -24.92 -25.78 12.53
CA LEU A 13 -23.63 -25.27 12.11
C LEU A 13 -23.79 -23.75 12.03
N GLY A 14 -23.35 -23.04 13.06
CA GLY A 14 -23.24 -21.60 13.03
C GLY A 14 -22.27 -21.21 11.92
N PRO A 15 -22.67 -20.43 10.90
CA PRO A 15 -21.70 -19.85 10.01
C PRO A 15 -20.81 -18.91 10.83
N CYS A 16 -19.51 -19.17 10.79
CA CYS A 16 -18.47 -18.29 11.28
C CYS A 16 -18.64 -16.95 10.54
N GLY A 17 -19.36 -16.02 11.17
CA GLY A 17 -19.51 -14.66 10.70
C GLY A 17 -18.20 -13.92 10.89
N TYR A 18 -17.22 -14.19 10.04
CA TYR A 18 -16.07 -13.31 9.89
C TYR A 18 -16.59 -12.07 9.17
N SER A 19 -16.95 -11.05 9.94
CA SER A 19 -17.32 -9.75 9.44
C SER A 19 -16.09 -9.17 8.73
N VAL A 20 -16.11 -9.15 7.39
CA VAL A 20 -15.17 -8.32 6.63
C VAL A 20 -15.54 -6.88 6.97
N ALA A 21 -14.73 -6.27 7.84
CA ALA A 21 -14.75 -4.84 8.07
C ALA A 21 -14.68 -4.16 6.70
N GLN A 22 -15.72 -3.42 6.35
CA GLN A 22 -15.75 -2.60 5.15
C GLN A 22 -14.60 -1.58 5.27
N HIS A 23 -13.48 -1.87 4.62
CA HIS A 23 -12.46 -0.86 4.39
C HIS A 23 -13.11 0.18 3.48
N LYS A 24 -13.46 1.34 4.04
CA LYS A 24 -13.82 2.49 3.22
C LYS A 24 -12.67 2.72 2.23
N PRO A 25 -12.97 2.92 0.94
CA PRO A 25 -11.93 3.37 0.02
C PRO A 25 -11.39 4.69 0.58
N HIS A 26 -10.07 4.78 0.71
CA HIS A 26 -9.38 6.03 0.98
C HIS A 26 -9.59 6.96 -0.23
N ASP A 27 -10.72 7.66 -0.23
CA ASP A 27 -10.95 8.81 -1.09
C ASP A 27 -10.32 10.03 -0.42
N GLU A 28 -9.00 10.11 -0.55
CA GLU A 28 -8.25 11.36 -0.37
C GLU A 28 -6.97 11.23 -1.22
N SER A 29 -7.16 11.20 -2.54
CA SER A 29 -6.05 11.34 -3.49
C SER A 29 -5.52 12.78 -3.39
N VAL A 30 -4.67 13.05 -2.41
CA VAL A 30 -3.71 14.15 -2.53
C VAL A 30 -2.69 13.67 -3.55
N PRO A 31 -2.58 14.30 -4.72
CA PRO A 31 -1.54 13.96 -5.68
C PRO A 31 -0.20 14.00 -4.95
N HIS A 32 0.65 12.99 -5.16
CA HIS A 32 2.04 13.07 -4.69
C HIS A 32 2.71 14.23 -5.41
N VAL A 33 2.73 15.38 -4.74
CA VAL A 33 3.53 16.53 -5.13
C VAL A 33 4.91 16.24 -4.61
N HIS A 34 5.76 15.70 -5.47
CA HIS A 34 7.20 15.86 -5.32
C HIS A 34 7.43 17.34 -4.99
N LYS A 35 8.15 17.64 -3.90
CA LYS A 35 8.39 19.01 -3.43
C LYS A 35 9.15 19.78 -4.52
N GLU A 36 8.40 20.28 -5.49
CA GLU A 36 8.91 21.13 -6.55
C GLU A 36 9.02 22.54 -5.97
N ASP A 37 10.25 23.06 -5.96
CA ASP A 37 10.46 24.48 -5.78
C ASP A 37 9.53 25.26 -6.74
N PRO A 38 8.70 26.21 -6.26
CA PRO A 38 7.63 26.83 -7.06
C PRO A 38 8.07 27.66 -8.28
N LYS A 39 9.35 27.62 -8.67
CA LYS A 39 9.97 28.46 -9.70
C LYS A 39 10.62 27.71 -10.85
N ALA A 40 10.22 26.48 -11.17
CA ALA A 40 10.70 25.80 -12.38
C ALA A 40 9.59 25.22 -13.25
N LYS A 41 8.57 26.04 -13.56
CA LYS A 41 7.68 25.80 -14.71
C LYS A 41 8.48 25.83 -16.02
N GLN A 42 9.20 24.76 -16.37
CA GLN A 42 9.77 24.65 -17.71
C GLN A 42 10.20 23.24 -18.07
N LYS A 43 9.25 22.35 -18.44
CA LYS A 43 9.45 21.19 -19.32
C LYS A 43 10.84 20.54 -19.18
N ALA A 44 11.26 20.29 -17.95
CA ALA A 44 12.51 19.63 -17.66
C ALA A 44 12.32 18.20 -18.13
N LYS A 45 13.31 17.65 -18.81
CA LYS A 45 13.28 16.26 -19.28
C LYS A 45 12.94 15.38 -18.07
N GLU A 46 11.80 14.67 -18.13
CA GLU A 46 11.33 13.74 -17.09
C GLU A 46 12.52 12.92 -16.60
N THR A 47 12.81 13.00 -15.30
CA THR A 47 13.89 12.21 -14.71
C THR A 47 13.48 10.74 -14.66
N ALA A 48 14.45 9.84 -14.48
CA ALA A 48 14.13 8.44 -14.26
C ALA A 48 13.27 8.25 -13.00
N VAL A 49 13.50 9.06 -11.97
CA VAL A 49 12.75 9.05 -10.71
C VAL A 49 11.32 9.55 -10.90
N ASP A 50 11.11 10.65 -11.64
CA ASP A 50 9.76 11.17 -11.95
C ASP A 50 8.90 10.11 -12.64
N LYS A 51 9.50 9.40 -13.60
CA LYS A 51 8.84 8.30 -14.30
C LYS A 51 8.45 7.17 -13.36
N LEU A 52 9.35 6.79 -12.44
CA LEU A 52 9.10 5.73 -11.46
C LEU A 52 7.99 6.12 -10.48
N TRP A 53 7.96 7.37 -10.03
CA TRP A 53 6.89 7.91 -9.18
C TRP A 53 5.52 7.83 -9.86
N ARG A 54 5.43 8.31 -11.10
CA ARG A 54 4.20 8.22 -11.89
C ARG A 54 3.75 6.78 -12.12
N GLU A 55 4.68 5.86 -12.34
CA GLU A 55 4.34 4.43 -12.47
C GLU A 55 3.91 3.80 -11.14
N SER A 56 4.48 4.27 -10.02
CA SER A 56 4.12 3.82 -8.68
C SER A 56 2.69 4.26 -8.34
N ASP A 57 2.36 5.51 -8.64
CA ASP A 57 1.01 6.07 -8.48
C ASP A 57 -0.04 5.27 -9.28
N VAL A 58 0.25 4.98 -10.55
CA VAL A 58 -0.61 4.11 -11.38
C VAL A 58 -0.77 2.71 -10.77
N ALA A 59 0.32 2.12 -10.25
CA ALA A 59 0.26 0.81 -9.61
C ALA A 59 -0.55 0.85 -8.30
N CYS A 60 -0.39 1.89 -7.48
CA CYS A 60 -1.17 2.12 -6.26
C CYS A 60 -2.66 2.25 -6.56
N HIS A 61 -3.03 3.06 -7.55
CA HIS A 61 -4.43 3.22 -7.97
C HIS A 61 -5.04 1.94 -8.54
N ALA A 62 -4.22 1.07 -9.14
CA ALA A 62 -4.64 -0.26 -9.59
C ALA A 62 -4.70 -1.31 -8.46
N GLY A 63 -4.30 -0.97 -7.23
CA GLY A 63 -4.19 -1.90 -6.11
C GLY A 63 -2.99 -2.85 -6.18
N ASP A 64 -2.08 -2.66 -7.14
CA ASP A 64 -0.85 -3.44 -7.28
C ASP A 64 0.26 -2.89 -6.37
N TYR A 65 0.03 -3.02 -5.06
CA TYR A 65 0.94 -2.52 -4.03
C TYR A 65 2.31 -3.21 -4.07
N ALA A 66 2.37 -4.46 -4.53
CA ALA A 66 3.63 -5.17 -4.70
C ALA A 66 4.51 -4.49 -5.76
N ARG A 67 3.92 -4.11 -6.90
CA ARG A 67 4.64 -3.36 -7.94
C ARG A 67 5.00 -1.95 -7.47
N ALA A 68 4.11 -1.24 -6.80
CA ALA A 68 4.40 0.10 -6.27
C ALA A 68 5.61 0.07 -5.31
N VAL A 69 5.66 -0.90 -4.38
CA VAL A 69 6.82 -1.10 -3.50
C VAL A 69 8.11 -1.40 -4.30
N ALA A 70 8.03 -2.20 -5.36
CA ALA A 70 9.17 -2.47 -6.22
C ALA A 70 9.68 -1.22 -6.97
N LEU A 71 8.78 -0.29 -7.31
CA LEU A 71 9.15 0.99 -7.93
C LEU A 71 9.81 1.92 -6.91
N HIS A 72 9.29 2.03 -5.68
CA HIS A 72 9.96 2.78 -4.61
C HIS A 72 11.33 2.22 -4.23
N ARG A 73 11.53 0.90 -4.29
CA ARG A 73 12.87 0.29 -4.15
C ARG A 73 13.85 0.75 -5.23
N GLN A 74 13.37 0.97 -6.45
CA GLN A 74 14.20 1.52 -7.53
C GLN A 74 14.48 3.01 -7.31
N ILE A 75 13.48 3.77 -6.88
CA ILE A 75 13.66 5.20 -6.58
C ILE A 75 14.75 5.39 -5.54
N VAL A 76 14.67 4.71 -4.39
CA VAL A 76 15.70 4.86 -3.33
C VAL A 76 17.06 4.27 -3.70
N ALA A 77 17.14 3.45 -4.74
CA ALA A 77 18.42 3.00 -5.29
C ALA A 77 19.08 4.06 -6.19
N LEU A 78 18.28 4.94 -6.80
CA LEU A 78 18.73 6.09 -7.59
C LEU A 78 18.98 7.31 -6.71
N GLU A 79 18.05 7.58 -5.79
CA GLU A 79 18.03 8.73 -4.88
C GLU A 79 17.81 8.23 -3.45
N PRO A 80 18.89 7.82 -2.75
CA PRO A 80 18.79 7.32 -1.38
C PRO A 80 18.26 8.36 -0.38
N ASP A 81 18.25 9.63 -0.76
CA ASP A 81 17.74 10.77 0.01
C ASP A 81 16.25 11.06 -0.21
N ASP A 82 15.57 10.33 -1.09
CA ASP A 82 14.11 10.38 -1.22
C ASP A 82 13.43 9.69 -0.01
N VAL A 83 13.32 10.44 1.08
CA VAL A 83 12.64 10.03 2.32
C VAL A 83 11.16 9.68 2.07
N GLU A 84 10.52 10.29 1.07
CA GLU A 84 9.12 10.03 0.76
C GLU A 84 8.94 8.60 0.23
N SER A 85 9.83 8.15 -0.66
CA SER A 85 9.78 6.77 -1.17
C SER A 85 9.91 5.69 -0.09
N TYR A 86 10.72 5.93 0.94
CA TYR A 86 10.78 5.01 2.10
C TYR A 86 9.45 4.97 2.86
N SER A 87 8.83 6.13 3.06
CA SER A 87 7.58 6.26 3.81
C SER A 87 6.39 5.66 3.07
N VAL A 88 6.28 5.90 1.76
CA VAL A 88 5.22 5.32 0.93
C VAL A 88 5.34 3.80 0.86
N ALA A 89 6.55 3.27 0.60
CA ALA A 89 6.76 1.83 0.58
C ALA A 89 6.50 1.16 1.93
N LEU A 90 6.85 1.82 3.05
CA LEU A 90 6.51 1.37 4.41
C LEU A 90 5.00 1.20 4.57
N TRP A 91 4.22 2.23 4.21
CA TRP A 91 2.76 2.19 4.31
C TRP A 91 2.16 1.07 3.44
N LEU A 92 2.62 0.93 2.20
CA LEU A 92 2.16 -0.13 1.29
C LEU A 92 2.51 -1.53 1.80
N LEU A 93 3.72 -1.73 2.33
CA LEU A 93 4.15 -3.00 2.92
C LEU A 93 3.30 -3.35 4.15
N TRP A 94 2.94 -2.36 4.96
CA TRP A 94 2.06 -2.56 6.10
C TRP A 94 0.64 -2.93 5.67
N SER A 95 0.08 -2.26 4.66
CA SER A 95 -1.24 -2.57 4.07
C SER A 95 -1.30 -3.96 3.42
N MET A 96 -0.17 -4.52 3.00
CA MET A 96 -0.06 -5.90 2.51
C MET A 96 0.19 -6.94 3.61
N GLU A 97 0.06 -6.58 4.88
CA GLU A 97 0.35 -7.44 6.03
C GLU A 97 1.81 -7.94 6.08
N LYS A 98 2.77 -7.12 5.60
CA LYS A 98 4.21 -7.41 5.61
C LYS A 98 5.01 -6.47 6.54
N PRO A 99 4.68 -6.38 7.85
CA PRO A 99 5.32 -5.42 8.76
C PRO A 99 6.81 -5.66 8.95
N ALA A 100 7.27 -6.92 8.93
CA ALA A 100 8.69 -7.24 9.07
C ALA A 100 9.54 -6.70 7.90
N GLU A 101 8.99 -6.73 6.68
CA GLU A 101 9.64 -6.18 5.50
C GLU A 101 9.59 -4.64 5.51
N ALA A 102 8.48 -4.08 6.00
CA ALA A 102 8.30 -2.64 6.19
C ALA A 102 9.37 -2.06 7.15
N VAL A 103 9.57 -2.69 8.30
CA VAL A 103 10.59 -2.31 9.29
C VAL A 103 12.00 -2.37 8.69
N GLN A 104 12.35 -3.47 8.01
CA GLN A 104 13.65 -3.58 7.35
C GLN A 104 13.87 -2.50 6.29
N PHE A 105 12.80 -2.08 5.59
CA PHE A 105 12.91 -1.05 4.56
C PHE A 105 13.09 0.35 5.16
N ILE A 106 12.32 0.71 6.19
CA ILE A 106 12.44 2.03 6.84
C ILE A 106 13.76 2.15 7.62
N GLU A 107 14.28 1.06 8.19
CA GLU A 107 15.62 1.06 8.79
C GLU A 107 16.73 1.40 7.79
N LYS A 108 16.58 0.99 6.52
CA LYS A 108 17.50 1.42 5.46
C LYS A 108 17.35 2.91 5.18
N GLY A 109 16.12 3.41 5.14
CA GLY A 109 15.82 4.83 4.98
C GLY A 109 16.46 5.69 6.07
N LEU A 110 16.34 5.29 7.34
CA LEU A 110 16.96 5.98 8.48
C LEU A 110 18.49 5.97 8.44
N LYS A 111 19.10 4.90 7.92
CA LYS A 111 20.56 4.82 7.72
C LYS A 111 21.04 5.71 6.58
N ALA A 112 20.27 5.79 5.49
CA ALA A 112 20.58 6.64 4.35
C ALA A 112 20.33 8.13 4.66
N ASN A 113 19.38 8.41 5.55
CA ASN A 113 18.91 9.76 5.90
C ASN A 113 19.00 9.98 7.42
N PRO A 114 20.22 10.13 7.96
CA PRO A 114 20.38 10.46 9.38
C PRO A 114 19.86 11.86 9.68
N ILE A 115 19.27 12.01 10.87
CA ILE A 115 18.77 13.28 11.44
C ILE A 115 19.89 14.15 12.04
#